data_AF-A0A7D5YHS1-F1
#
_entry.id   AF-A0A7D5YHS1-F1
#
_cell.length_a   1.000
_cell.length_b   1.000
_cell.length_c   1.000
_cell.angle_alpha   90.00
_cell.angle_beta   90.00
_cell.angle_gamma   90.00
#
_symmetry.space_group_name_H-M   'P 1'
#
loop_
_entity.id
_entity.type
_entity.pdbx_description
1 polymer ?
#
loop_
_entity_poly.entity_id
_entity_poly.type
_entity_poly.pdbx_seq_one_letter_code
_entity_poly.pdbx_strand_id
1 'polypeptide(L)' 'MRRAVRWLSEHHQHDIRAIEEACLRFDLSPLDEEFLIRHCREQQPTSRTG' A
#
# COMPACT_ATOMS: atom_id res chain seq x y z
N MET A 1 -7.61 -6.53 -7.53
CA MET A 1 -6.79 -6.68 -6.30
C MET A 1 -5.42 -7.32 -6.51
N ARG A 2 -5.31 -8.56 -7.00
CA ARG A 2 -4.00 -9.25 -7.10
C ARG A 2 -2.94 -8.52 -7.93
N ARG A 3 -3.33 -7.74 -8.95
CA ARG A 3 -2.39 -6.96 -9.80
C ARG A 3 -1.76 -5.77 -9.08
N ALA A 4 -2.54 -5.01 -8.29
CA ALA A 4 -2.04 -3.88 -7.52
C ALA A 4 -1.10 -4.33 -6.39
N VAL A 5 -1.49 -5.39 -5.65
CA VAL A 5 -0.65 -5.98 -4.60
C VAL A 5 0.66 -6.52 -5.18
N ARG A 6 0.61 -7.17 -6.35
CA ARG A 6 1.82 -7.65 -7.03
C ARG A 6 2.72 -6.50 -7.46
N TRP A 7 2.16 -5.43 -8.00
CA TRP A 7 2.91 -4.25 -8.40
C TRP A 7 3.55 -3.54 -7.20
N LEU A 8 2.82 -3.40 -6.09
CA LEU A 8 3.36 -2.89 -4.82
C LEU A 8 4.49 -3.77 -4.28
N SER A 9 4.35 -5.10 -4.38
CA SER A 9 5.38 -6.06 -3.97
C SER A 9 6.62 -6.03 -4.88
N GLU A 10 6.43 -5.80 -6.19
CA GLU A 10 7.52 -5.61 -7.16
C GLU A 10 8.28 -4.31 -6.91
N HIS A 11 7.55 -3.23 -6.56
CA HIS A 11 8.17 -1.96 -6.19
C HIS A 11 8.83 -1.99 -4.80
N HIS A 12 8.57 -3.01 -3.98
CA HIS A 12 9.12 -3.18 -2.62
C HIS A 12 8.96 -1.93 -1.72
N GLN A 13 8.02 -1.04 -2.08
CA GLN A 13 7.78 0.23 -1.43
C GLN A 13 6.29 0.31 -1.13
N HIS A 14 5.98 0.01 0.12
CA HIS A 14 4.68 0.22 0.75
C HIS A 14 4.54 1.68 1.21
N ASP A 15 4.95 2.61 0.35
CA ASP A 15 4.95 4.05 0.61
C ASP A 15 3.65 4.68 0.10
N ILE A 16 3.20 5.79 0.70
CA ILE A 16 1.92 6.43 0.35
C ILE A 16 1.87 6.74 -1.14
N ARG A 17 2.99 7.17 -1.73
CA ARG A 17 3.09 7.46 -3.17
C ARG A 17 2.89 6.24 -4.06
N ALA A 18 3.41 5.09 -3.65
CA ALA A 18 3.21 3.85 -4.39
C ALA A 18 1.75 3.38 -4.28
N ILE A 19 1.11 3.60 -3.13
CA ILE A 19 -0.31 3.29 -2.95
C ILE A 19 -1.17 4.20 -3.85
N GLU A 20 -0.89 5.49 -3.91
CA GLU A 20 -1.58 6.45 -4.81
C GLU A 20 -1.40 6.07 -6.29
N GLU A 21 -0.17 5.76 -6.73
CA GLU A 21 0.10 5.32 -8.10
C GLU A 21 -0.61 4.00 -8.41
N ALA A 22 -0.64 3.05 -7.46
CA ALA A 22 -1.39 1.81 -7.63
C ALA A 22 -2.90 2.09 -7.74
N CYS A 23 -3.45 3.03 -6.97
CA CYS A 23 -4.87 3.39 -7.03
C CYS A 23 -5.24 4.01 -8.37
N LEU A 24 -4.47 4.97 -8.85
CA LEU A 24 -4.65 5.60 -10.17
C LEU A 24 -4.48 4.61 -11.32
N ARG A 25 -3.52 3.69 -11.22
CA ARG A 25 -3.16 2.78 -12.32
C ARG A 25 -4.08 1.56 -12.41
N PHE A 26 -4.62 1.09 -11.29
CA PHE A 26 -5.46 -0.10 -11.22
C PHE A 26 -6.95 0.21 -10.98
N ASP A 27 -7.33 1.49 -10.91
CA ASP A 27 -8.70 1.93 -10.62
C ASP A 27 -9.21 1.29 -9.32
N LEU A 28 -8.41 1.43 -8.25
CA LEU A 28 -8.75 0.88 -6.95
C LEU A 28 -9.93 1.65 -6.36
N SER A 29 -10.88 0.93 -5.77
CA SER A 29 -11.95 1.57 -5.02
C SER A 29 -11.38 2.19 -3.74
N PRO A 30 -12.04 3.22 -3.17
CA PRO A 30 -11.61 3.84 -1.91
C PRO A 30 -11.40 2.83 -0.77
N LEU A 31 -12.17 1.74 -0.78
CA LEU A 31 -12.03 0.61 0.15
C LEU A 31 -10.68 -0.10 0.06
N ASP A 32 -10.14 -0.26 -1.15
CA ASP A 32 -8.88 -0.96 -1.39
C ASP A 32 -7.68 -0.06 -1.09
N GLU A 33 -7.79 1.24 -1.40
CA GLU A 33 -6.82 2.25 -1.00
C GLU A 33 -6.68 2.28 0.53
N GLU A 34 -7.80 2.34 1.24
CA GLU A 34 -7.82 2.37 2.71
C GLU A 34 -7.24 1.08 3.31
N PHE A 35 -7.53 -0.08 2.69
CA PHE A 35 -6.92 -1.36 3.06
C PHE A 35 -5.39 -1.34 2.87
N LEU A 36 -4.91 -0.83 1.73
CA LEU A 36 -3.48 -0.73 1.44
C LEU A 36 -2.76 0.24 2.38
N ILE A 37 -3.32 1.42 2.64
CA ILE A 37 -2.76 2.41 3.57
C ILE A 37 -2.67 1.81 4.97
N ARG A 38 -3.75 1.17 5.44
CA ARG A 38 -3.77 0.53 6.76
C ARG A 38 -2.75 -0.62 6.83
N HIS A 39 -2.70 -1.47 5.82
CA HIS A 39 -1.76 -2.58 5.75
C HIS A 39 -0.30 -2.10 5.70
N CYS A 40 -0.01 -1.01 4.98
CA CYS A 40 1.31 -0.40 4.95
C CYS A 40 1.67 0.23 6.30
N ARG A 41 0.74 0.91 6.97
CA ARG A 41 0.91 1.48 8.32
C ARG A 41 1.11 0.43 9.40
N GLU A 42 0.41 -0.70 9.31
CA GLU A 42 0.56 -1.83 10.24
C GLU A 42 1.87 -2.60 10.01
N GLN A 43 2.39 -2.62 8.77
CA GLN A 43 3.66 -3.23 8.41
C GLN A 43 4.88 -2.34 8.63
N GLN A 44 4.70 -1.08 9.02
CA GLN A 44 5.76 -0.35 9.70
C GLN A 44 5.67 -0.85 11.14
N PRO A 45 6.48 -1.85 11.56
CA PRO A 45 6.61 -2.06 12.98
C PRO A 45 7.08 -0.70 13.47
N THR A 46 6.23 -0.05 14.26
CA THR A 46 6.70 1.04 15.09
C THR A 46 7.99 0.51 15.70
N SER A 47 9.10 1.16 15.38
CA SER A 47 10.30 1.09 16.19
C SER A 47 9.85 1.58 17.56
N ARG A 48 9.19 0.69 18.30
CA ARG A 48 8.68 0.90 19.65
C ARG A 48 9.87 0.67 20.55
N THR A 49 10.81 1.59 20.51
CA THR A 49 11.86 1.81 21.52
C THR A 49 12.45 3.17 21.16
N GLY A 50 12.38 4.21 21.95
CA GLY A 50 12.19 4.36 23.39
C GLY A 50 12.95 5.63 23.76
#